data_AF-A0A497J4E9-F1
#
_entry.id   AF-A0A497J4E9-F1
#
_cell.length_a   1.000
_cell.length_b   1.000
_cell.length_c   1.000
_cell.angle_alpha   90.00
_cell.angle_beta   90.00
_cell.angle_gamma   90.00
#
_symmetry.space_group_name_H-M   'P 1'
#
loop_
_entity.id
_entity.type
_entity.pdbx_description
1 polymer ?
#
loop_
_entity_poly.entity_id
_entity_poly.type
_entity_poly.pdbx_seq_one_letter_code
_entity_poly.pdbx_strand_id
1 'polypeptide(L)'
;MEEIEVGFPLATKTLEERFEKFLKNYYYKDILRVIRGYPEERSLIVDFDVLDNYDFSLAEEVINNPDEAIKACEKAIRNMELPIDLPSVKINVRFQNLPST
;
A
#
# COMPACT_ATOMS: atom_id res chain seq x y z
N MET A 1 23.21 16.10 2.25
CA MET A 1 21.86 16.09 2.86
C MET A 1 20.96 15.41 1.86
N GLU A 2 20.43 14.27 2.29
CA GLU A 2 19.69 13.22 1.58
C GLU A 2 20.00 12.94 0.11
N GLU A 3 20.51 11.73 -0.12
CA GLU A 3 20.64 11.05 -1.40
C GLU A 3 19.32 11.08 -2.18
N ILE A 4 19.36 11.61 -3.40
CA ILE A 4 18.30 11.41 -4.38
C ILE A 4 18.48 9.98 -4.90
N GLU A 5 17.77 9.02 -4.29
CA GLU A 5 17.67 7.65 -4.80
C GLU A 5 16.84 7.62 -6.09
N VAL A 6 17.42 8.12 -7.18
CA VAL A 6 17.02 7.76 -8.54
C VAL A 6 17.69 6.42 -8.89
N GLY A 7 17.16 5.36 -8.30
CA GLY A 7 17.58 3.98 -8.55
C GLY A 7 16.40 3.13 -8.95
N PHE A 8 16.00 3.18 -10.23
CA PHE A 8 15.21 2.11 -10.84
C PHE A 8 16.11 1.23 -11.71
N PRO A 9 16.81 0.22 -11.15
CA PRO A 9 17.27 -0.90 -11.93
C PRO A 9 16.08 -1.84 -12.22
N LEU A 10 15.73 -1.98 -13.51
CA LEU A 10 14.84 -3.06 -13.97
C LEU A 10 15.49 -4.43 -13.68
N ALA A 11 14.97 -5.18 -12.70
CA ALA A 11 14.84 -6.65 -12.71
C ALA A 11 14.31 -7.14 -11.34
N THR A 12 13.15 -7.80 -11.36
CA THR A 12 12.25 -8.18 -10.23
C THR A 12 11.31 -7.05 -9.79
N LYS A 13 10.00 -7.22 -10.05
CA LYS A 13 8.95 -6.34 -9.49
C LYS A 13 9.01 -6.47 -7.98
N THR A 14 9.30 -5.38 -7.27
CA THR A 14 9.32 -5.39 -5.80
C THR A 14 7.91 -5.54 -5.23
N LEU A 15 7.81 -5.97 -3.96
CA LEU A 15 6.54 -6.11 -3.25
C LEU A 15 5.71 -4.81 -3.33
N GLU A 16 6.40 -3.67 -3.25
CA GLU A 16 5.85 -2.32 -3.33
C GLU A 16 5.13 -2.06 -4.66
N GLU A 17 5.76 -2.38 -5.81
CA GLU A 17 5.13 -2.19 -7.12
C GLU A 17 3.88 -3.07 -7.31
N ARG A 18 3.89 -4.27 -6.72
CA ARG A 18 2.74 -5.18 -6.80
C ARG A 18 1.59 -4.64 -5.96
N PHE A 19 1.88 -4.18 -4.74
CA PHE A 19 0.91 -3.48 -3.89
C PHE A 19 0.42 -2.18 -4.53
N GLU A 20 1.28 -1.41 -5.18
CA GLU A 20 0.89 -0.17 -5.88
C GLU A 20 -0.18 -0.46 -6.92
N LYS A 21 0.02 -1.49 -7.77
CA LYS A 21 -0.96 -1.86 -8.80
C LYS A 21 -2.27 -2.35 -8.20
N PHE A 22 -2.19 -3.14 -7.12
CA PHE A 22 -3.36 -3.61 -6.40
C PHE A 22 -4.16 -2.43 -5.81
N LEU A 23 -3.49 -1.56 -5.05
CA LEU A 23 -4.09 -0.39 -4.44
C LEU A 23 -4.66 0.57 -5.49
N LYS A 24 -3.97 0.75 -6.62
CA LYS A 24 -4.44 1.56 -7.75
C LYS A 24 -5.70 1.01 -8.40
N ASN A 25 -5.82 -0.31 -8.52
CA ASN A 25 -6.98 -0.92 -9.17
C ASN A 25 -8.18 -1.04 -8.24
N TYR A 26 -7.96 -1.39 -6.97
CA TYR A 26 -9.03 -1.72 -6.03
C TYR A 26 -9.32 -0.62 -5.00
N TYR A 27 -8.30 0.09 -4.51
CA TYR A 27 -8.40 1.01 -3.37
C TYR A 27 -8.11 2.48 -3.71
N TYR A 28 -7.95 2.82 -4.99
CA TYR A 28 -7.57 4.19 -5.39
C TYR A 28 -8.58 5.24 -4.94
N LYS A 29 -9.88 4.91 -5.05
CA LYS A 29 -10.95 5.81 -4.57
C LYS A 29 -10.92 5.98 -3.06
N ASP A 30 -10.71 4.91 -2.31
CA ASP A 30 -10.61 4.94 -0.85
C ASP A 30 -9.38 5.69 -0.38
N ILE A 31 -8.22 5.51 -1.04
CA ILE A 31 -7.01 6.29 -0.79
C ILE A 31 -7.28 7.77 -0.99
N LEU A 32 -7.91 8.17 -2.12
CA LEU A 32 -8.27 9.56 -2.36
C LEU A 32 -9.25 10.11 -1.32
N ARG A 33 -10.18 9.28 -0.83
CA ARG A 33 -11.10 9.66 0.25
C ARG A 33 -10.36 9.89 1.55
N VAL A 34 -9.49 8.97 1.96
CA VAL A 34 -8.67 9.09 3.18
C VAL A 34 -7.81 10.34 3.13
N ILE A 35 -7.15 10.61 1.99
CA ILE A 35 -6.32 11.81 1.81
C ILE A 35 -7.17 13.08 1.92
N ARG A 36 -8.34 13.13 1.28
CA ARG A 36 -9.26 14.28 1.37
C ARG A 36 -9.83 14.47 2.78
N GLY A 37 -10.03 13.38 3.52
CA GLY A 37 -10.51 13.38 4.89
C GLY A 37 -9.40 13.60 5.92
N TYR A 38 -8.13 13.66 5.51
CA TYR A 38 -7.04 13.96 6.42
C TYR A 38 -7.21 15.36 7.04
N PRO A 39 -7.01 15.54 8.36
CA PRO A 39 -6.44 14.60 9.32
C PRO A 39 -7.44 13.72 10.08
N GLU A 40 -8.72 13.74 9.75
CA GLU A 40 -9.76 12.94 10.42
C GLU A 40 -9.70 11.46 10.01
N GLU A 41 -9.60 11.19 8.70
CA GLU A 41 -9.37 9.85 8.17
C GLU A 41 -7.87 9.66 7.87
N ARG A 42 -7.25 8.65 8.51
CA ARG A 42 -5.82 8.32 8.30
C ARG A 42 -5.55 6.84 8.10
N SER A 43 -6.60 6.02 8.13
CA SER A 43 -6.48 4.56 8.03
C SER A 43 -7.12 4.08 6.75
N LEU A 44 -6.34 3.45 5.88
CA LEU A 44 -6.86 2.70 4.75
C LEU A 44 -7.14 1.27 5.19
N ILE A 45 -8.38 0.82 4.97
CA ILE A 45 -8.77 -0.56 5.24
C ILE A 45 -8.67 -1.36 3.94
N VAL A 46 -7.92 -2.45 3.98
CA VAL A 46 -7.70 -3.36 2.86
C VAL A 46 -8.30 -4.72 3.21
N ASP A 47 -9.22 -5.21 2.40
CA ASP A 47 -9.71 -6.58 2.50
C ASP A 47 -8.64 -7.57 2.07
N PHE A 48 -8.29 -8.47 2.99
CA PHE A 48 -7.38 -9.58 2.74
C PHE A 48 -7.93 -10.52 1.67
N ASP A 49 -9.24 -10.80 1.69
CA ASP A 49 -9.88 -11.69 0.70
C ASP A 49 -9.71 -11.16 -0.73
N VAL A 50 -9.82 -9.83 -0.92
CA VAL A 50 -9.60 -9.19 -2.22
C VAL A 50 -8.14 -9.28 -2.63
N LEU A 51 -7.22 -9.16 -1.67
CA LEU A 51 -5.78 -9.31 -1.92
C LEU A 51 -5.44 -10.75 -2.32
N ASP A 52 -5.98 -11.73 -1.60
CA ASP A 52 -5.79 -13.16 -1.84
C ASP A 52 -6.30 -13.58 -3.22
N ASN A 53 -7.52 -13.15 -3.57
CA ASN A 53 -8.09 -13.38 -4.90
C ASN A 53 -7.29 -12.69 -6.03
N TYR A 54 -6.62 -11.57 -5.73
CA TYR A 54 -5.83 -10.83 -6.73
C TYR A 54 -4.43 -11.42 -6.91
N ASP A 55 -3.69 -11.62 -5.82
CA ASP A 55 -2.32 -12.16 -5.81
C ASP A 55 -2.08 -12.90 -4.49
N PHE A 56 -2.28 -14.21 -4.51
CA PHE A 56 -2.04 -15.11 -3.38
C PHE A 56 -0.64 -14.92 -2.78
N SER A 57 0.39 -14.65 -3.59
CA SER A 57 1.75 -14.44 -3.09
C SER A 57 1.87 -13.17 -2.24
N LEU A 58 1.11 -12.11 -2.54
CA LEU A 58 1.04 -10.93 -1.68
C LEU A 58 0.26 -11.20 -0.40
N ALA A 59 -0.83 -11.96 -0.49
CA ALA A 59 -1.63 -12.34 0.66
C ALA A 59 -0.81 -13.19 1.64
N GLU A 60 -0.07 -14.19 1.14
CA GLU A 60 0.88 -14.93 1.96
C GLU A 60 1.89 -14.01 2.64
N GLU A 61 2.40 -12.99 1.95
CA GLU A 61 3.35 -12.05 2.54
C GLU A 61 2.72 -11.22 3.68
N VAL A 62 1.44 -10.85 3.57
CA VAL A 62 0.72 -10.17 4.66
C VAL A 62 0.58 -11.07 5.89
N ILE A 63 0.44 -12.39 5.71
CA ILE A 63 0.32 -13.34 6.82
C ILE A 63 1.69 -13.68 7.41
N ASN A 64 2.67 -13.98 6.56
CA ASN A 64 4.02 -14.39 6.98
C ASN A 64 4.83 -13.21 7.52
N ASN A 65 4.75 -12.05 6.86
CA ASN A 65 5.53 -10.85 7.15
C ASN A 65 4.64 -9.58 7.16
N PRO A 66 3.69 -9.47 8.10
CA PRO A 66 2.74 -8.36 8.14
C PRO A 66 3.42 -6.98 8.24
N ASP A 67 4.51 -6.87 9.00
CA ASP A 67 5.24 -5.61 9.19
C ASP A 67 5.89 -5.12 7.87
N GLU A 68 6.43 -6.05 7.08
CA GLU A 68 7.01 -5.75 5.77
C GLU A 68 5.93 -5.42 4.75
N ALA A 69 4.84 -6.17 4.74
CA ALA A 69 3.70 -5.90 3.86
C ALA A 69 3.07 -4.54 4.13
N ILE A 70 2.89 -4.14 5.40
CA ILE A 70 2.38 -2.82 5.78
C ILE A 70 3.34 -1.73 5.26
N LYS A 71 4.65 -1.86 5.52
CA LYS A 71 5.65 -0.91 5.03
C LYS A 71 5.65 -0.81 3.51
N ALA A 72 5.54 -1.93 2.80
CA ALA A 72 5.48 -1.95 1.35
C ALA A 72 4.22 -1.26 0.83
N CYS A 73 3.07 -1.45 1.47
CA CYS A 73 1.84 -0.71 1.15
C CYS A 73 1.99 0.80 1.40
N GLU A 74 2.53 1.21 2.55
CA GLU A 74 2.77 2.62 2.87
C GLU A 74 3.69 3.28 1.82
N LYS A 75 4.76 2.60 1.44
CA LYS A 75 5.66 3.06 0.38
C LYS A 75 5.00 3.06 -0.99
N ALA A 76 4.21 2.05 -1.32
CA ALA A 76 3.46 1.99 -2.57
C ALA A 76 2.51 3.18 -2.72
N ILE A 77 1.77 3.53 -1.66
CA ILE A 77 0.89 4.72 -1.65
C ILE A 77 1.72 6.00 -1.83
N ARG A 78 2.93 6.07 -1.25
CA ARG A 78 3.82 7.23 -1.37
C ARG A 78 4.46 7.36 -2.76
N ASN A 79 4.81 6.24 -3.39
CA ASN A 79 5.37 6.20 -4.75
C ASN A 79 4.31 6.46 -5.81
N MET A 80 3.04 6.21 -5.47
CA MET A 80 1.93 6.47 -6.36
C MET A 80 1.82 7.96 -6.68
N GLU A 81 1.78 8.29 -7.98
CA GLU A 81 1.51 9.64 -8.47
C GLU A 81 0.06 10.04 -8.15
N LEU A 82 -0.17 10.47 -6.92
CA LEU A 82 -1.44 10.99 -6.46
C LEU A 82 -1.49 12.50 -6.77
N PRO A 83 -2.64 13.03 -7.20
CA PRO A 83 -2.79 14.43 -7.59
C PRO A 83 -2.74 15.42 -6.40
N ILE A 84 -2.27 14.97 -5.23
CA ILE A 84 -2.23 15.71 -3.98
C ILE A 84 -0.80 15.64 -3.46
N ASP A 85 -0.25 16.77 -3.03
CA ASP A 85 1.06 16.84 -2.38
C ASP A 85 1.02 16.03 -1.07
N LEU A 86 1.64 14.85 -1.07
CA LEU A 86 1.65 13.89 0.04
C LEU A 86 2.94 13.84 0.90
N PRO A 87 3.90 14.78 0.86
CA PRO A 87 5.20 14.56 1.49
C PRO A 87 5.15 14.40 3.02
N SER A 88 3.99 14.57 3.68
CA SER A 88 3.83 14.41 5.13
C SER A 88 2.55 13.68 5.58
N VAL A 89 1.81 13.03 4.68
CA VAL A 89 0.59 12.29 5.08
C VAL A 89 0.98 10.87 5.47
N LYS A 90 0.84 10.54 6.76
CA LYS A 90 1.04 9.18 7.26
C LYS A 90 -0.29 8.42 7.18
N ILE A 91 -0.45 7.61 6.14
CA ILE A 91 -1.62 6.74 5.96
C ILE A 91 -1.30 5.38 6.58
N ASN A 92 -2.05 5.01 7.61
CA ASN A 92 -1.96 3.69 8.22
C ASN A 92 -2.72 2.68 7.37
N VAL A 93 -2.08 1.59 6.98
CA VAL A 93 -2.75 0.49 6.27
C VAL A 93 -3.17 -0.56 7.29
N ARG A 94 -4.42 -1.01 7.20
CA ARG A 94 -4.97 -2.08 8.05
C ARG A 94 -5.61 -3.14 7.18
N PHE A 95 -5.24 -4.39 7.41
CA PHE A 95 -5.85 -5.53 6.75
C PHE A 95 -7.04 -6.02 7.57
N GLN A 96 -8.18 -6.22 6.90
CA GLN A 96 -9.39 -6.81 7.48
C GLN A 96 -9.68 -8.16 6.84
N ASN A 97 -10.54 -8.94 7.49
CA ASN A 97 -10.90 -10.30 7.07
C ASN A 97 -9.68 -11.25 6.97
N LEU A 98 -8.70 -11.05 7.85
CA LEU A 98 -7.58 -11.98 7.99
C LEU A 98 -8.10 -13.34 8.45
N PRO A 99 -7.57 -14.45 7.90
CA PRO A 99 -7.95 -15.79 8.33
C PRO A 99 -7.71 -15.91 9.84
N SER A 100 -8.77 -16.19 10.60
CA SER A 100 -8.63 -16.48 12.02
C SER A 100 -7.95 -17.84 12.15
N THR A 101 -6.78 -17.86 12.79
CA THR A 101 -6.08 -19.10 13.18
C THR A 101 -6.95 -19.94 14.11
#